data_AF-A0A351CDL2-F1
#
_entry.id   AF-A0A351CDL2-F1
#
_cell.length_a   1.000
_cell.length_b   1.000
_cell.length_c   1.000
_cell.angle_alpha   90.00
_cell.angle_beta   90.00
_cell.angle_gamma   90.00
#
_symmetry.space_group_name_H-M   'P 1'
#
loop_
_entity.id
_entity.type
_entity.pdbx_description
1 polymer ?
#
loop_
_entity_poly.entity_id
_entity_poly.type
_entity_poly.pdbx_seq_one_letter_code
_entity_poly.pdbx_strand_id
1 'polypeptide(L)' 'MKTCNLSDFMKALTPWLDDDYIRKAYVDDNGHFVLLFTDGVKNVYHIEDCEKSQLKEILEDLKKKGVSVELSC' A
#
# COMPACT_ATOMS: atom_id res chain seq x y z
N MET A 1 -2.09 -12.89 5.67
CA MET A 1 -1.38 -12.45 4.45
C MET A 1 -2.35 -12.64 3.28
N LYS A 2 -2.67 -11.58 2.54
CA LYS A 2 -3.49 -11.70 1.33
C LYS A 2 -2.55 -11.69 0.12
N THR A 3 -2.60 -12.76 -0.66
CA THR A 3 -1.92 -12.85 -1.95
C THR A 3 -2.90 -12.37 -3.01
N CYS A 4 -2.56 -11.32 -3.74
CA CYS A 4 -3.41 -10.78 -4.79
C CYS A 4 -2.57 -10.17 -5.91
N ASN A 5 -3.08 -10.22 -7.15
CA ASN A 5 -2.49 -9.48 -8.26
C ASN A 5 -2.65 -7.97 -8.04
N LEU A 6 -1.87 -7.17 -8.78
CA LEU A 6 -1.89 -5.70 -8.66
C LEU A 6 -3.28 -5.10 -8.88
N SER A 7 -4.07 -5.65 -9.82
CA SER A 7 -5.43 -5.17 -10.11
C SER A 7 -6.37 -5.34 -8.91
N ASP A 8 -6.33 -6.50 -8.27
CA ASP A 8 -7.15 -6.80 -7.10
C ASP A 8 -6.68 -6.01 -5.87
N PHE A 9 -5.37 -5.78 -5.74
CA PHE A 9 -4.82 -4.86 -4.74
C PHE A 9 -5.37 -3.45 -4.93
N MET A 10 -5.32 -2.91 -6.16
CA MET A 10 -5.82 -1.56 -6.45
C MET A 10 -7.31 -1.44 -6.16
N LYS A 11 -8.14 -2.43 -6.54
CA LYS A 11 -9.56 -2.44 -6.19
C LYS A 11 -9.80 -2.47 -4.68
N ALA A 12 -8.98 -3.20 -3.93
CA ALA A 12 -9.07 -3.25 -2.47
C ALA A 12 -8.59 -1.96 -1.81
N LEU A 13 -7.68 -1.23 -2.45
CA LEU A 13 -7.13 0.04 -1.98
C LEU A 13 -8.07 1.22 -2.27
N THR A 14 -8.76 1.22 -3.43
CA THR A 14 -9.62 2.32 -3.90
C THR A 14 -10.56 2.90 -2.84
N PRO A 15 -11.31 2.10 -2.05
CA PRO A 15 -12.24 2.64 -1.05
C PRO A 15 -11.56 3.50 0.03
N TRP A 16 -10.28 3.24 0.28
CA TRP A 16 -9.52 3.89 1.35
C TRP A 16 -8.70 5.10 0.87
N LEU A 17 -8.62 5.31 -0.45
CA LEU A 17 -7.82 6.40 -1.04
C LEU A 17 -8.41 7.79 -0.82
N ASP A 18 -9.72 7.88 -0.57
CA ASP A 18 -10.44 9.14 -0.50
C ASP A 18 -10.91 9.48 0.93
N ASP A 19 -10.74 8.58 1.90
CA ASP A 19 -11.34 8.67 3.24
C ASP A 19 -10.35 9.09 4.35
N ASP A 20 -9.13 9.53 3.99
CA ASP A 20 -8.01 9.81 4.91
C ASP A 20 -7.75 8.69 5.96
N TYR A 21 -8.26 7.48 5.67
CA TYR A 21 -8.29 6.37 6.61
C TYR A 21 -6.94 5.65 6.70
N ILE A 22 -6.09 5.84 5.69
CA ILE A 22 -4.74 5.30 5.65
C ILE A 22 -3.83 6.25 6.42
N ARG A 23 -3.39 5.82 7.60
CA ARG A 23 -2.41 6.55 8.40
C ARG A 23 -1.03 6.52 7.77
N LYS A 24 -0.60 5.35 7.28
CA LYS A 24 0.73 5.15 6.69
C LYS A 24 0.75 4.00 5.69
N ALA A 25 1.47 4.17 4.59
CA ALA A 25 1.77 3.09 3.65
C ALA A 25 3.29 2.90 3.50
N TYR A 26 3.76 1.66 3.50
CA TYR A 26 5.18 1.35 3.33
C TYR A 26 5.38 -0.04 2.74
N VAL A 27 6.56 -0.31 2.19
CA VAL A 27 6.96 -1.66 1.76
C VAL A 27 7.87 -2.24 2.84
N ASP A 28 7.67 -3.49 3.24
CA ASP A 28 8.53 -4.16 4.21
C ASP A 28 9.79 -4.75 3.56
N ASP A 29 10.72 -5.26 4.37
CA ASP A 29 11.99 -5.84 3.90
C ASP A 29 11.82 -7.09 3.03
N ASN A 30 10.65 -7.73 3.10
CA ASN A 30 10.30 -8.89 2.27
C ASN A 30 9.66 -8.46 0.93
N GLY A 31 9.48 -7.16 0.71
CA GLY A 31 8.81 -6.62 -0.48
C GLY A 31 7.28 -6.65 -0.39
N HIS A 32 6.71 -6.86 0.79
CA HIS A 32 5.26 -6.79 0.97
C HIS A 32 4.80 -5.34 1.14
N PHE A 33 3.65 -5.03 0.56
CA PHE A 33 3.02 -3.74 0.75
C PHE A 33 2.20 -3.72 2.04
N VAL A 34 2.45 -2.73 2.89
CA VAL A 34 1.81 -2.60 4.19
C VAL A 34 1.00 -1.31 4.26
N LEU A 35 -0.27 -1.44 4.64
CA LEU A 35 -1.15 -0.34 5.01
C LEU A 35 -1.38 -0.36 6.52
N LEU A 36 -1.08 0.75 7.17
CA LEU A 36 -1.47 1.05 8.54
C LEU A 36 -2.61 2.04 8.50
N PHE A 37 -3.75 1.66 9.07
CA PHE A 37 -4.94 2.49 9.14
C PHE A 37 -4.98 3.30 10.44
N THR A 38 -5.83 4.32 10.49
CA THR A 38 -5.98 5.21 11.64
C THR A 38 -6.50 4.51 12.89
N ASP A 39 -7.28 3.44 12.72
CA ASP A 39 -7.78 2.54 13.77
C ASP A 39 -6.72 1.59 14.35
N GLY A 40 -5.49 1.59 13.80
CA GLY A 40 -4.40 0.71 14.19
C GLY A 40 -4.39 -0.65 13.49
N VAL A 41 -5.35 -0.91 12.59
CA VAL A 41 -5.35 -2.13 11.76
C VAL A 41 -4.17 -2.07 10.79
N LYS A 42 -3.50 -3.21 10.62
CA LYS A 42 -2.41 -3.39 9.67
C LYS A 42 -2.79 -4.45 8.64
N ASN A 43 -2.87 -4.05 7.38
CA ASN A 43 -3.03 -4.99 6.27
C ASN A 43 -1.70 -5.17 5.54
N VAL A 44 -1.30 -6.42 5.36
CA VAL A 44 -0.10 -6.82 4.64
C VAL A 44 -0.50 -7.56 3.36
N TYR A 45 -0.06 -7.02 2.23
CA TYR A 45 -0.36 -7.52 0.90
C TYR A 45 0.92 -8.07 0.27
N HIS A 46 0.85 -9.32 -0.16
CA HIS A 46 1.85 -9.92 -1.01
C HIS A 46 1.34 -9.85 -2.45
N ILE A 47 2.02 -9.06 -3.28
CA ILE A 47 1.61 -8.82 -4.66
C ILE A 47 2.56 -9.62 -5.57
N GLU A 48 2.08 -10.72 -6.15
CA GLU A 48 2.92 -11.67 -6.89
C GLU A 48 3.29 -11.16 -8.30
N ASP A 49 2.35 -10.50 -8.99
CA ASP A 49 2.56 -9.95 -10.34
C ASP A 49 2.95 -8.47 -10.28
N CYS A 50 3.94 -8.12 -9.47
CA CYS A 50 4.34 -6.73 -9.31
C CYS A 50 5.86 -6.56 -9.23
N GLU A 51 6.38 -5.65 -10.06
CA GLU A 51 7.75 -5.21 -9.94
C GLU A 51 7.92 -4.19 -8.81
N LYS A 52 9.09 -4.18 -8.16
CA LYS A 52 9.42 -3.20 -7.10
C LYS A 52 9.23 -1.75 -7.55
N SER A 53 9.44 -1.47 -8.84
CA SER A 53 9.22 -0.16 -9.44
C SER A 53 7.74 0.26 -9.39
N GLN A 54 6.82 -0.67 -9.66
CA GLN A 54 5.38 -0.41 -9.60
C GLN A 54 4.91 -0.19 -8.16
N LEU A 55 5.45 -0.92 -7.19
CA LEU A 55 5.17 -0.66 -5.76
C LEU A 55 5.58 0.76 -5.34
N LYS A 56 6.73 1.23 -5.85
CA LYS A 56 7.18 2.60 -5.59
C LYS A 56 6.26 3.64 -6.23
N GLU A 57 5.83 3.44 -7.47
CA GLU A 57 4.87 4.32 -8.14
C GLU A 57 3.55 4.44 -7.34
N ILE A 58 3.05 3.31 -6.83
CA ILE A 58 1.85 3.29 -5.97
C ILE A 58 2.07 4.11 -4.68
N LEU A 59 3.22 3.95 -4.02
CA LEU A 59 3.57 4.77 -2.85
C LEU A 59 3.66 6.26 -3.20
N GLU A 60 4.21 6.61 -4.35
CA GLU A 60 4.28 8.00 -4.80
C GLU A 60 2.89 8.57 -5.09
N ASP A 61 1.99 7.79 -5.69
CA ASP A 61 0.62 8.22 -5.94
C ASP A 61 -0.18 8.37 -4.65
N LEU A 62 0.02 7.48 -3.68
CA LEU A 62 -0.51 7.64 -2.32
C LEU A 62 0.00 8.92 -1.65
N LYS A 63 1.30 9.21 -1.80
CA LYS A 63 1.91 10.44 -1.28
C LYS A 63 1.29 11.69 -1.91
N LYS A 64 1.06 11.69 -3.23
CA LYS A 64 0.39 12.79 -3.94
C LYS A 64 -1.05 13.00 -3.47
N LYS A 65 -1.71 11.93 -3.03
CA LYS A 65 -3.05 11.97 -2.44
C LYS A 65 -3.08 12.43 -0.96
N GLY A 66 -1.91 12.65 -0.34
CA GLY A 66 -1.83 13.11 1.05
C GLY A 66 -1.61 11.99 2.07
N VAL A 67 -1.49 10.73 1.63
CA VAL A 67 -1.19 9.60 2.52
C VAL A 67 0.28 9.66 2.94
N SER A 68 0.54 9.45 4.22
CA SER A 68 1.92 9.35 4.71
C SER A 68 2.58 8.07 4.18
N VAL A 69 3.68 8.20 3.45
CA VAL A 69 4.42 7.03 2.93
C VAL A 69 5.82 6.96 3.49
N GLU A 70 6.28 5.75 3.80
CA GLU A 70 7.66 5.49 4.17
C GLU A 70 8.28 4.51 3.18
N LEU A 71 9.36 4.95 2.55
CA LEU A 71 10.25 4.10 1.78
C LEU A 71 11.27 3.60 2.80
N SER A 72 11.12 2.37 3.31
CA SER A 72 12.23 1.75 4.02
C SER A 72 13.37 1.56 3.02
N CYS A 73 14.52 2.13 3.35
CA CYS A 73 15.76 2.07 2.59
C CYS A 73 16.61 0.90 3.09
#